data_AF-A0AB36YI64-F1
#
_entry.id   AF-A0AB36YI64-F1
#
_cell.length_a   1.000
_cell.length_b   1.000
_cell.length_c   1.000
_cell.angle_alpha   90.00
_cell.angle_beta   90.00
_cell.angle_gamma   90.00
#
_symmetry.space_group_name_H-M   'P 1'
#
loop_
_entity.id
_entity.type
_entity.pdbx_description
1 polymer ?
#
loop_
_entity_poly.entity_id
_entity_poly.type
_entity_poly.pdbx_seq_one_letter_code
_entity_poly.pdbx_strand_id
1 'polypeptide(L)'
;EEGYTGRVVLIGDETDPPYDRPPLSKDYLMGRADRDATFVHPRHWYADHGIDLRTGDAVDRIDPAGHEVTLADGSHLGYRKLL
;
A
#
# COMPACT_ATOMS: atom_id res chain seq x y z
N GLU A 1 1.51 -8.51 -15.92
CA GLU A 1 0.08 -8.83 -15.77
C GLU A 1 -0.08 -10.35 -15.85
N GLU A 2 -0.15 -11.02 -14.71
CA GLU A 2 -0.21 -12.51 -14.66
C GLU A 2 -1.67 -13.02 -14.52
N GLY A 3 -2.66 -12.18 -14.82
CA GLY A 3 -4.07 -12.59 -14.92
C GLY A 3 -4.82 -12.84 -13.59
N TYR A 4 -4.33 -12.32 -12.45
CA TYR A 4 -5.08 -12.43 -11.20
C TYR A 4 -6.33 -11.53 -11.22
N THR A 5 -7.49 -12.11 -10.94
CA THR A 5 -8.79 -11.43 -11.01
C THR A 5 -9.47 -11.25 -9.65
N GLY A 6 -8.84 -11.72 -8.57
CA GLY A 6 -9.36 -11.51 -7.23
C GLY A 6 -9.12 -10.09 -6.72
N ARG A 7 -9.84 -9.70 -5.67
CA ARG A 7 -9.62 -8.43 -4.98
C ARG A 7 -8.21 -8.39 -4.40
N VAL A 8 -7.48 -7.30 -4.68
CA VAL A 8 -6.20 -6.99 -4.05
C VAL A 8 -6.40 -5.79 -3.12
N VAL A 9 -5.95 -5.92 -1.87
CA VAL A 9 -5.92 -4.83 -0.90
C VAL A 9 -4.47 -4.60 -0.51
N LEU A 10 -3.99 -3.37 -0.67
CA LEU A 10 -2.65 -2.96 -0.27
C LEU A 10 -2.78 -2.03 0.94
N ILE A 11 -2.23 -2.42 2.07
CA ILE A 11 -2.36 -1.73 3.34
C ILE A 11 -0.99 -1.21 3.77
N GLY A 12 -0.91 0.06 4.14
CA GLY A 12 0.29 0.72 4.64
C GLY A 12 0.00 1.65 5.81
N ASP A 13 0.94 1.71 6.76
CA ASP A 13 0.90 2.60 7.92
C ASP A 13 1.23 4.06 7.54
N GLU A 14 2.00 4.27 6.48
CA GLU A 14 2.31 5.59 5.92
C GLU A 14 1.11 6.18 5.13
N THR A 15 0.95 7.51 5.15
CA THR A 15 -0.18 8.21 4.48
C THR A 15 -0.02 8.33 2.96
N ASP A 16 1.20 8.18 2.48
CA ASP A 16 1.56 8.32 1.07
C ASP A 16 1.37 6.99 0.33
N PRO A 17 1.06 7.01 -0.98
CA PRO A 17 1.13 5.80 -1.79
C PRO A 17 2.58 5.31 -1.88
N PRO A 18 2.80 4.03 -2.26
CA PRO A 18 4.14 3.47 -2.43
C PRO A 18 5.08 4.37 -3.24
N TYR A 19 6.28 4.57 -2.72
CA TYR A 19 7.32 5.39 -3.32
C TYR A 19 8.69 4.70 -3.27
N ASP A 20 9.55 5.11 -4.19
CA ASP A 20 10.95 4.73 -4.20
C ASP A 20 11.70 5.43 -3.07
N ARG A 21 12.23 4.64 -2.15
CA ARG A 21 13.09 5.11 -1.06
C ARG A 21 14.48 5.58 -1.54
N PRO A 22 15.13 5.00 -2.58
CA PRO A 22 16.49 5.42 -2.97
C PRO A 22 16.64 6.92 -3.32
N PRO A 23 15.74 7.53 -4.13
CA PRO A 23 15.78 8.97 -4.42
C PRO A 23 15.68 9.86 -3.18
N LEU A 24 15.04 9.39 -2.11
CA LEU A 24 14.87 10.17 -0.87
C LEU A 24 16.19 10.52 -0.18
N SER A 25 17.22 9.70 -0.36
CA SER A 25 18.54 9.93 0.24
C SER A 25 19.47 10.80 -0.63
N LYS A 26 19.04 11.15 -1.85
CA LYS A 26 19.86 11.85 -2.86
C LYS A 26 19.06 12.93 -3.56
N ASP A 27 18.52 12.63 -4.74
CA ASP A 27 17.98 13.65 -5.64
C ASP A 27 16.80 14.40 -5.04
N TYR A 28 15.92 13.73 -4.29
CA TYR A 28 14.84 14.41 -3.55
C TYR A 28 15.40 15.29 -2.43
N LEU A 29 16.32 14.77 -1.60
CA LEU A 29 16.94 15.53 -0.50
C LEU A 29 17.75 16.73 -1.01
N MET A 30 18.33 16.62 -2.21
CA MET A 30 19.07 17.68 -2.89
C MET A 30 18.16 18.66 -3.65
N GLY A 31 16.83 18.48 -3.60
CA GLY A 31 15.86 19.33 -4.31
C GLY A 31 15.90 19.20 -5.83
N ARG A 32 16.42 18.08 -6.35
CA ARG A 32 16.57 17.79 -7.79
C ARG A 32 15.44 16.91 -8.34
N ALA A 33 14.60 16.37 -7.47
CA ALA A 33 13.42 15.60 -7.83
C ALA A 33 12.22 16.06 -6.99
N ASP A 34 11.06 16.17 -7.62
CA ASP A 34 9.80 16.48 -6.94
C ASP A 34 9.30 15.25 -6.16
N ARG A 35 8.52 15.50 -5.10
CA ARG A 35 7.94 14.42 -4.27
C ARG A 35 7.08 13.47 -5.11
N ASP A 36 6.31 14.00 -6.04
CA ASP A 36 5.44 13.18 -6.89
C ASP A 36 6.24 12.25 -7.82
N ALA A 37 7.48 12.62 -8.15
CA ALA A 37 8.38 11.79 -8.96
C ALA A 37 8.97 10.60 -8.18
N THR A 38 8.79 10.54 -6.85
CA THR A 38 9.22 9.39 -6.06
C THR A 38 8.14 8.32 -5.97
N PHE A 39 6.87 8.61 -6.27
CA PHE A 39 5.80 7.61 -6.23
C PHE A 39 6.00 6.53 -7.32
N VAL A 40 5.87 5.27 -6.93
CA VAL A 40 5.97 4.13 -7.86
C VAL A 40 4.86 4.22 -8.91
N HIS A 41 3.65 4.54 -8.46
CA HIS A 41 2.49 4.84 -9.31
C HIS A 41 1.70 6.02 -8.74
N PRO A 42 1.06 6.84 -9.59
CA PRO A 42 0.15 7.87 -9.12
C PRO A 42 -1.08 7.22 -8.46
N ARG A 43 -1.70 7.89 -7.48
CA ARG A 43 -2.77 7.30 -6.65
C ARG A 43 -3.95 6.72 -7.47
N HIS A 44 -4.34 7.36 -8.57
CA HIS A 44 -5.44 6.89 -9.42
C HIS A 44 -5.15 5.53 -10.08
N TRP A 45 -3.87 5.23 -10.35
CA TRP A 45 -3.45 3.99 -11.00
C TRP A 45 -3.93 2.76 -10.24
N TYR A 46 -3.89 2.78 -8.90
CA TYR A 46 -4.33 1.66 -8.06
C TYR A 46 -5.81 1.35 -8.28
N ALA A 47 -6.67 2.37 -8.27
CA ALA A 47 -8.09 2.21 -8.51
C ALA A 47 -8.38 1.72 -9.93
N ASP A 48 -7.68 2.26 -10.92
CA ASP A 48 -7.79 1.84 -12.33
C ASP A 48 -7.40 0.37 -12.55
N HIS A 49 -6.54 -0.17 -11.68
CA HIS A 49 -6.09 -1.57 -11.71
C HIS A 49 -6.81 -2.45 -10.67
N GLY A 50 -7.90 -1.97 -10.06
CA GLY A 50 -8.72 -2.74 -9.12
C GLY A 50 -8.05 -3.05 -7.78
N ILE A 51 -7.06 -2.24 -7.39
CA ILE A 51 -6.34 -2.36 -6.12
C ILE A 51 -6.96 -1.39 -5.11
N ASP A 52 -7.44 -1.93 -4.00
CA ASP A 52 -7.88 -1.15 -2.84
C ASP A 52 -6.65 -0.72 -2.03
N LEU A 53 -6.20 0.52 -2.24
CA LEU A 53 -5.06 1.11 -1.55
C LEU A 53 -5.52 1.80 -0.25
N ARG A 54 -5.11 1.25 0.90
CA ARG A 54 -5.34 1.81 2.23
C ARG A 54 -4.04 2.34 2.82
N THR A 55 -3.93 3.66 2.90
CA THR A 55 -2.77 4.38 3.45
C THR A 55 -3.12 4.99 4.80
N GLY A 56 -2.18 5.03 5.73
CA GLY A 56 -2.39 5.55 7.09
C GLY A 56 -3.18 4.59 7.99
N ASP A 57 -3.25 3.31 7.62
CA ASP A 57 -4.11 2.31 8.28
C ASP A 57 -3.29 1.06 8.58
N ALA A 58 -2.57 1.06 9.69
CA ALA A 58 -1.66 -0.02 10.06
C ALA A 58 -2.44 -1.31 10.41
N VAL A 59 -1.86 -2.47 10.08
CA VAL A 59 -2.33 -3.75 10.59
C VAL A 59 -1.82 -3.93 12.02
N ASP A 60 -2.72 -4.02 13.00
CA ASP A 60 -2.39 -4.20 14.43
C ASP A 60 -2.26 -5.67 14.81
N ARG A 61 -3.09 -6.55 14.22
CA ARG A 61 -3.09 -7.99 14.52
C ARG A 61 -3.41 -8.84 13.29
N ILE A 62 -2.85 -10.04 13.25
CA ILE A 62 -3.14 -11.07 12.26
C ILE A 62 -3.66 -12.32 13.00
N ASP A 63 -4.78 -12.86 12.53
CA ASP A 63 -5.28 -14.19 12.88
C ASP A 63 -5.11 -15.15 11.69
N PRO A 64 -4.03 -15.96 11.67
CA PRO A 64 -3.78 -16.90 10.59
C PRO A 64 -4.79 -18.05 10.50
N ALA A 65 -5.39 -18.45 11.62
CA ALA A 65 -6.34 -19.56 11.64
C ALA A 65 -7.72 -19.10 11.15
N GLY A 66 -8.14 -17.91 11.56
CA GLY A 66 -9.35 -17.23 11.10
C GLY A 66 -9.22 -16.57 9.72
N HIS A 67 -8.01 -16.49 9.17
CA HIS A 67 -7.73 -15.83 7.89
C HIS A 67 -8.17 -14.35 7.88
N GLU A 68 -7.84 -13.61 8.94
CA GLU A 68 -8.29 -12.23 9.15
C GLU A 68 -7.16 -11.33 9.67
N VAL A 69 -7.20 -10.05 9.32
CA VAL A 69 -6.38 -8.99 9.93
C VAL A 69 -7.25 -7.97 10.65
N THR A 70 -6.77 -7.47 11.79
CA THR A 70 -7.36 -6.33 12.50
C THR A 70 -6.51 -5.09 12.21
N LEU A 71 -7.16 -4.02 11.78
CA LEU A 71 -6.53 -2.73 11.48
C LEU A 71 -6.52 -1.82 12.71
N ALA A 72 -5.72 -0.76 12.68
CA ALA A 72 -5.54 0.15 13.80
C ALA A 72 -6.83 0.89 14.20
N ASP A 73 -7.78 1.04 13.27
CA ASP A 73 -9.11 1.60 13.54
C ASP A 73 -10.08 0.59 14.20
N GLY A 74 -9.63 -0.65 14.44
CA GLY A 74 -10.43 -1.74 14.99
C GLY A 74 -11.28 -2.48 13.95
N SER A 75 -11.22 -2.09 12.68
CA SER A 75 -11.88 -2.82 11.60
C SER A 75 -11.17 -4.14 11.27
N HIS A 76 -11.91 -5.03 10.63
CA HIS A 76 -11.47 -6.39 10.32
C HIS A 76 -11.54 -6.65 8.83
N LEU A 77 -10.52 -7.33 8.29
CA LEU A 77 -10.45 -7.70 6.88
C LEU A 77 -10.05 -9.17 6.74
N GLY A 78 -10.95 -9.98 6.17
CA GLY A 78 -10.66 -11.36 5.79
C GLY A 78 -9.78 -11.44 4.55
N TYR A 79 -8.89 -12.43 4.50
CA TYR A 79 -8.01 -12.68 3.35
C TYR A 79 -8.00 -14.15 2.93
N ARG A 80 -7.88 -14.41 1.62
CA ARG A 80 -7.57 -15.76 1.12
C ARG A 80 -6.06 -16.03 1.19
N LYS A 81 -5.25 -15.02 0.88
CA LYS A 81 -3.78 -15.07 0.90
C LYS A 81 -3.27 -13.75 1.44
N LEU A 82 -2.25 -13.82 2.31
CA LEU A 82 -1.52 -12.68 2.85
C LEU A 82 -0.07 -12.76 2.34
N LEU A 83 0.53 -11.61 2.04
CA LEU A 83 1.91 -11.47 1.54
C LEU A 83 2.76 -10.70 2.53
#